data_AF-A0AB39YI40-F1
#
_entry.id   AF-A0AB39YI40-F1
#
_cell.length_a   1.000
_cell.length_b   1.000
_cell.length_c   1.000
_cell.angle_alpha   90.00
_cell.angle_beta   90.00
_cell.angle_gamma   90.00
#
_symmetry.space_group_name_H-M   'P 1'
#
loop_
_entity.id
_entity.type
_entity.pdbx_description
1 polymer ?
#
loop_
_entity_poly.entity_id
_entity_poly.type
_entity_poly.pdbx_seq_one_letter_code
_entity_poly.pdbx_strand_id
1 'polypeptide(L)' 'MLIADQLGVSLSIRGVWELLRRHGWSCQQPARRAVERDDAAVAGWVKETWPQAKPPRRRSGHGWSSRTRPPSR' A
#
# COMPACT_ATOMS: atom_id res chain seq x y z
N MET A 1 -14.08 11.95 2.72
CA MET A 1 -15.07 10.95 2.24
C MET A 1 -14.34 9.65 2.00
N LEU A 2 -14.75 8.56 2.64
CA LEU A 2 -14.12 7.23 2.50
C LEU A 2 -15.05 6.33 1.67
N ILE A 3 -14.49 5.36 0.95
CA ILE A 3 -15.28 4.38 0.17
C ILE A 3 -16.37 3.70 1.03
N ALA A 4 -16.07 3.46 2.32
CA ALA A 4 -17.01 2.87 3.26
C ALA A 4 -18.25 3.76 3.52
N ASP A 5 -18.10 5.09 3.49
CA ASP A 5 -19.18 6.06 3.70
C ASP A 5 -20.13 6.10 2.50
N GLN A 6 -19.60 5.98 1.27
CA GLN A 6 -20.42 5.98 0.06
C GLN A 6 -21.07 4.64 -0.28
N LEU A 7 -20.40 3.53 0.06
CA LEU A 7 -20.87 2.19 -0.32
C LEU A 7 -21.55 1.44 0.83
N GLY A 8 -21.50 1.96 2.06
CA GLY A 8 -22.06 1.29 3.24
C GLY A 8 -21.37 -0.03 3.61
N VAL A 9 -20.20 -0.31 3.03
CA VAL A 9 -19.46 -1.57 3.23
C VAL A 9 -18.03 -1.27 3.67
N SER A 10 -17.62 -1.92 4.77
CA SER A 10 -16.23 -1.89 5.25
C SER A 10 -15.39 -2.92 4.53
N LEU A 11 -14.56 -2.48 3.58
CA LEU A 11 -13.58 -3.32 2.89
C LEU A 11 -12.19 -3.11 3.48
N SER A 12 -11.44 -4.19 3.68
CA SER A 12 -10.01 -4.07 3.96
C SER A 12 -9.27 -3.48 2.76
N ILE A 13 -8.13 -2.80 2.98
CA ILE A 13 -7.32 -2.23 1.88
C ILE A 13 -6.99 -3.29 0.82
N ARG A 14 -6.69 -4.52 1.26
CA ARG A 14 -6.44 -5.66 0.38
C ARG A 14 -7.70 -6.02 -0.43
N GLY A 15 -8.86 -6.09 0.21
CA GLY A 15 -10.13 -6.40 -0.45
C GLY A 15 -10.53 -5.35 -1.48
N VAL A 16 -10.31 -4.07 -1.19
CA VAL A 16 -10.49 -2.98 -2.16
C VAL A 16 -9.58 -3.19 -3.37
N TRP A 17 -8.31 -3.49 -3.14
CA TRP A 17 -7.36 -3.72 -4.24
C TRP A 17 -7.75 -4.92 -5.11
N GLU A 18 -8.14 -6.04 -4.50
CA GLU A 18 -8.56 -7.25 -5.22
C GLU A 18 -9.79 -6.99 -6.07
N LEU A 19 -10.76 -6.24 -5.54
CA LEU A 19 -11.96 -5.81 -6.26
C LEU A 19 -11.60 -4.95 -7.48
N LEU A 20 -10.77 -3.92 -7.30
CA LEU A 20 -10.34 -3.04 -8.39
C LEU A 20 -9.68 -3.84 -9.52
N ARG A 21 -8.77 -4.76 -9.19
CA ARG A 21 -8.10 -5.59 -10.19
C ARG A 21 -9.06 -6.54 -10.92
N ARG A 22 -10.04 -7.11 -10.22
CA ARG A 22 -11.06 -7.98 -10.83
C ARG A 22 -11.88 -7.23 -11.89
N HIS A 23 -12.08 -5.93 -11.69
CA HIS A 23 -12.75 -5.05 -12.65
C HIS A 23 -11.82 -4.43 -13.69
N GLY A 24 -10.56 -4.87 -13.78
CA GLY A 24 -9.59 -4.36 -14.76
C GLY A 24 -8.97 -3.01 -14.42
N TRP A 25 -9.19 -2.50 -13.21
CA TRP A 25 -8.62 -1.22 -12.79
C TRP A 25 -7.18 -1.41 -12.31
N SER A 26 -6.29 -0.54 -12.77
CA SER A 26 -4.89 -0.44 -12.35
C SER A 26 -4.61 0.92 -11.70
N CYS A 27 -3.48 1.03 -10.98
CA CYS A 27 -2.98 2.32 -10.50
C CYS A 27 -2.77 3.26 -11.70
N GLN A 28 -3.57 4.32 -11.78
CA GLN A 28 -3.48 5.28 -12.88
C GLN A 28 -2.29 6.22 -12.67
N GLN A 29 -1.40 6.27 -13.65
CA GLN A 29 -0.40 7.33 -13.74
C GLN A 29 -0.98 8.46 -14.59
N PRO A 30 -0.88 9.73 -14.16
CA PRO A 30 -1.33 10.83 -14.99
C PRO A 30 -0.61 10.78 -16.34
N ALA A 31 -1.40 10.90 -17.42
CA ALA A 31 -0.90 10.77 -18.79
C ALA A 31 0.12 11.86 -19.16
N ARG A 32 0.08 12.99 -18.47
CA ARG A 32 1.00 14.12 -18.67
C ARG A 32 1.71 14.46 -17.37
N ARG A 33 3.00 14.81 -17.50
CA ARG A 33 3.76 15.43 -16.42
C ARG A 33 3.34 16.89 -16.29
N ALA A 34 3.30 17.40 -15.07
CA ALA A 34 3.09 18.82 -14.83
C ALA A 34 4.25 19.63 -15.44
N VAL A 35 3.94 20.76 -16.07
CA VAL A 35 4.94 21.62 -16.75
C VAL A 35 5.96 22.17 -15.76
N GLU A 36 5.53 22.47 -14.54
CA GLU A 36 6.36 22.99 -13.45
C GLU A 36 7.18 21.90 -12.73
N ARG A 37 7.08 20.63 -13.15
CA ARG A 37 7.73 19.52 -12.45
C ARG A 37 9.24 19.57 -12.64
N ASP A 38 9.97 19.77 -11.54
CA ASP A 38 11.41 19.56 -11.46
C ASP A 38 11.70 18.12 -11.01
N ASP A 39 12.22 17.30 -11.93
CA ASP A 39 12.56 15.90 -11.66
C ASP A 39 13.74 15.75 -10.67
N ALA A 40 14.66 16.71 -10.58
CA ALA A 40 15.74 16.70 -9.60
C ALA A 40 15.20 17.02 -8.20
N ALA A 41 14.32 18.02 -8.08
CA ALA A 41 13.64 18.32 -6.84
C ALA A 41 12.77 17.15 -6.36
N VAL A 42 12.07 16.46 -7.27
CA VAL A 42 11.31 15.26 -6.92
C VAL A 42 12.24 14.14 -6.44
N ALA A 43 13.35 13.89 -7.13
CA ALA A 43 14.31 12.86 -6.73
C ALA A 43 14.90 13.14 -5.34
N GLY A 44 15.26 14.40 -5.06
CA GLY A 44 15.72 14.84 -3.75
C GLY A 44 14.67 14.62 -2.66
N TRP A 45 13.44 15.07 -2.90
CA TRP A 45 12.33 14.89 -1.95
C TRP A 45 12.03 13.41 -1.64
N VAL A 46 12.05 12.54 -2.66
CA VAL A 46 11.85 11.09 -2.49
C VAL A 46 12.95 10.47 -1.64
N LYS A 47 14.18 10.97 -1.74
CA LYS A 47 15.31 10.47 -0.96
C LYS A 47 15.28 10.96 0.49
N GLU A 48 14.95 12.23 0.69
CA GLU A 48 15.18 12.92 1.97
C GLU A 48 13.92 13.04 2.82
N THR A 49 12.81 13.43 2.21
CA THR A 49 11.56 13.73 2.94
C THR A 49 10.66 12.50 3.07
N TRP A 50 10.59 11.67 2.03
CA TRP A 50 9.70 10.50 2.02
C TRP A 50 9.94 9.52 3.18
N PRO A 51 11.19 9.21 3.61
CA PRO A 51 11.42 8.37 4.77
C PRO A 51 10.82 8.95 6.07
N GLN A 52 10.80 10.27 6.21
CA GLN A 52 10.28 10.98 7.39
C GLN A 52 8.76 11.07 7.38
N ALA A 53 8.16 11.21 6.19
CA ALA A 53 6.71 11.24 6.01
C ALA A 53 6.05 9.87 6.22
N LYS A 54 6.81 8.78 6.09
CA LYS A 54 6.28 7.42 6.29
C LYS A 54 6.03 7.15 7.77
N PRO A 55 4.88 6.55 8.12
CA PRO A 55 4.69 6.05 9.47
C PRO A 55 5.79 5.04 9.79
N PRO A 56 6.28 5.01 11.06
CA PRO A 56 7.30 4.06 11.46
C PRO A 56 6.82 2.65 11.12
N ARG A 57 7.68 1.88 10.44
CA ARG A 57 7.37 0.47 10.13
C ARG A 57 7.08 -0.19 11.47
N ARG A 58 5.87 -0.75 11.64
CA ARG A 58 5.60 -1.65 12.76
C ARG A 58 6.72 -2.69 12.75
N ARG A 59 7.51 -2.75 13.83
CA ARG A 59 8.43 -3.87 14.02
C ARG A 59 7.56 -5.10 13.86
N SER A 60 7.93 -5.99 12.94
CA SER A 60 7.33 -7.32 12.90
C SER A 60 7.54 -7.89 14.29
N GLY A 61 6.47 -7.97 15.09
CA GLY A 61 6.51 -8.69 16.35
C GLY A 61 7.01 -10.10 16.04
N HIS A 62 7.76 -10.71 16.95
CA HIS A 62 8.23 -12.08 16.80
C HIS A 62 7.04 -12.96 16.43
N GLY A 63 7.01 -13.45 15.18
CA GLY A 63 6.02 -14.42 14.76
C GLY A 63 6.24 -15.68 15.58
N TRP A 64 5.31 -16.01 16.46
CA TRP A 64 5.36 -17.29 17.16
C TRP A 64 5.07 -18.38 16.14
N SER A 65 6.10 -19.10 15.72
CA SER A 65 5.96 -20.28 14.88
C SER A 65 6.10 -21.52 15.76
N SER A 66 4.97 -22.09 16.16
CA SER A 66 4.96 -23.36 16.88
C SER A 66 5.30 -24.48 15.90
N ARG A 67 6.37 -25.24 16.17
CA ARG A 67 6.76 -26.40 15.37
C ARG A 67 5.66 -27.46 15.49
N THR A 68 4.87 -27.65 14.43
CA THR A 68 3.91 -28.76 14.34
C THR A 68 4.66 -30.08 14.34
N ARG A 69 4.31 -31.00 15.24
CA ARG A 69 4.87 -32.35 15.28
C ARG A 69 4.39 -33.12 14.05
N PRO A 70 5.27 -33.81 13.30
CA PRO A 70 4.84 -34.67 12.21
C PRO A 70 4.00 -35.83 12.76
N PRO A 71 3.02 -36.33 12.01
CA PRO A 71 2.26 -37.51 12.41
C PRO A 71 3.19 -38.72 12.52
N SER A 72 3.07 -39.46 13.63
CA SER A 72 3.71 -40.76 13.82
C SER A 72 3.12 -41.78 12.85
N ARG A 73 4.00 -42.60 12.25
CA ARG A 73 3.68 -43.64 11.26
C ARG A 73 3.04 -44.86 11.89
#